data_AF-A0A3N9MUG4-F1
#
_entry.id   AF-A0A3N9MUG4-F1
#
_cell.length_a   1.000
_cell.length_b   1.000
_cell.length_c   1.000
_cell.angle_alpha   90.00
_cell.angle_beta   90.00
_cell.angle_gamma   90.00
#
_symmetry.space_group_name_H-M   'P 1'
#
loop_
_entity.id
_entity.type
_entity.pdbx_description
1 polymer ?
#
loop_
_entity_poly.entity_id
_entity_poly.type
_entity_poly.pdbx_seq_one_letter_code
_entity_poly.pdbx_strand_id
1 'polypeptide(L)'
;MRKLTTLVLVFAVLTLTALPVMAQVEDPCMPEGYRTQTQGGWGGNCNGNNPGCIRDNNWNAAFPGGLVVGGIYTITFTSSAAVATFLVTGGTPDMLTQDYVDPVGDTEAGVFAGQVTALAVTMGMVSANVPGFGPLGDLYYKHSVPQPGEPFTGMTVQELFALANEVLGGNPSNLPAGTSISNLSDVIADINENFVDGTHNNGDLVEEDCDKELPVELVGFEAIANENSITLRWNTASEADVEYYSIERSTGTSWNTIAQVNSYGNSAAGYEYIYNDAAVVPGTIYSYRLSNHDFDGSSNVFDQIVTASATGSAAEVTAYDLFQNYPNPFNPTTSISFKLPEAELVRLAIFDMIGREVAVLVNGTVNSGLHTVEFNAADLSTGTYFYQLTAGDFSAVRKLMLVK
;
A
#
# COMPACT_ATOMS: atom_id res chain seq x y z
N MET A 1 -29.56 14.98 -85.92
CA MET A 1 -30.19 14.02 -84.98
C MET A 1 -29.09 13.24 -84.27
N ARG A 2 -28.72 13.63 -83.04
CA ARG A 2 -27.79 12.89 -82.18
C ARG A 2 -28.41 12.83 -80.78
N LYS A 3 -28.48 11.62 -80.24
CA LYS A 3 -29.12 11.25 -78.97
C LYS A 3 -28.42 11.95 -77.80
N LEU A 4 -29.17 12.61 -76.93
CA LEU A 4 -28.70 13.01 -75.59
C LEU A 4 -29.02 11.86 -74.62
N THR A 5 -27.98 11.29 -74.05
CA THR A 5 -28.05 10.23 -73.03
C THR A 5 -28.22 10.87 -71.66
N THR A 6 -29.27 10.47 -70.93
CA THR A 6 -29.52 10.87 -69.54
C THR A 6 -28.46 10.27 -68.62
N LEU A 7 -27.70 11.12 -67.92
CA LEU A 7 -26.80 10.73 -66.84
C LEU A 7 -27.48 11.08 -65.51
N VAL A 8 -27.83 10.05 -64.73
CA VAL A 8 -28.35 10.20 -63.36
C VAL A 8 -27.16 10.42 -62.44
N LEU A 9 -27.07 11.60 -61.82
CA LEU A 9 -26.08 11.93 -60.81
C LEU A 9 -26.60 11.49 -59.44
N VAL A 10 -26.00 10.44 -58.85
CA VAL A 10 -26.26 10.03 -57.47
C VAL A 10 -25.34 10.85 -56.56
N PHE A 11 -25.91 11.76 -55.77
CA PHE A 11 -25.19 12.45 -54.70
C PHE A 11 -25.07 11.51 -53.49
N ALA A 12 -23.90 10.92 -53.30
CA ALA A 12 -23.52 10.31 -52.03
C ALA A 12 -22.99 11.42 -51.10
N VAL A 13 -23.81 11.83 -50.13
CA VAL A 13 -23.36 12.69 -49.03
C VAL A 13 -22.58 11.80 -48.07
N LEU A 14 -21.25 11.81 -48.19
CA LEU A 14 -20.35 11.16 -47.25
C LEU A 14 -20.18 12.12 -46.05
N THR A 15 -20.97 11.94 -44.99
CA THR A 15 -20.72 12.63 -43.71
C THR A 15 -19.49 12.01 -43.08
N LEU A 16 -18.33 12.64 -43.26
CA LEU A 16 -17.10 12.32 -42.55
C LEU A 16 -17.24 12.79 -41.10
N THR A 17 -17.74 11.91 -40.23
CA THR A 17 -17.63 12.11 -38.79
C THR A 17 -16.19 11.80 -38.39
N ALA A 18 -15.35 12.82 -38.32
CA ALA A 18 -14.07 12.71 -37.63
C ALA A 18 -14.37 12.35 -36.17
N LEU A 19 -13.97 11.14 -35.76
CA LEU A 19 -13.92 10.79 -34.35
C LEU A 19 -12.97 11.79 -33.68
N PRO A 20 -13.34 12.39 -32.54
CA PRO A 20 -12.38 13.20 -31.79
C PRO A 20 -11.22 12.29 -31.43
N VAL A 21 -10.01 12.68 -31.87
CA VAL A 21 -8.78 12.14 -31.29
C VAL A 21 -8.88 12.46 -29.82
N MET A 22 -9.01 11.43 -28.97
CA MET A 22 -8.83 11.62 -27.54
C MET A 22 -7.43 12.19 -27.38
N ALA A 23 -7.33 13.46 -26.99
CA ALA A 23 -6.11 13.95 -26.39
C ALA A 23 -5.81 12.96 -25.26
N GLN A 24 -4.66 12.30 -25.33
CA GLN A 24 -4.20 11.53 -24.19
C GLN A 24 -4.21 12.50 -23.02
N VAL A 25 -4.90 12.13 -21.95
CA VAL A 25 -4.73 12.81 -20.68
C VAL A 25 -3.25 12.65 -20.38
N GLU A 26 -2.47 13.73 -20.49
CA GLU A 26 -1.09 13.74 -20.03
C GLU A 26 -1.13 13.30 -18.58
N ASP A 27 -0.47 12.19 -18.28
CA ASP A 27 -0.37 11.68 -16.92
C ASP A 27 0.45 12.71 -16.14
N PRO A 28 -0.15 13.45 -15.19
CA PRO A 28 0.57 14.45 -14.40
C PRO A 28 1.70 13.81 -13.57
N CYS A 29 1.72 12.48 -13.49
CA CYS A 29 2.71 11.70 -12.77
C CYS A 29 3.82 11.11 -13.65
N MET A 30 3.81 11.41 -14.96
CA MET A 30 4.86 10.96 -15.87
C MET A 30 5.86 12.11 -16.12
N PRO A 31 6.98 12.16 -15.37
CA PRO A 31 8.03 13.14 -15.57
C PRO A 31 8.50 13.18 -17.03
N GLU A 32 8.27 14.29 -17.73
CA GLU A 32 8.84 14.54 -19.06
C GLU A 32 10.24 15.18 -18.94
N GLY A 33 11.11 14.91 -19.91
CA GLY A 33 12.45 15.51 -19.94
C GLY A 33 13.50 14.81 -19.08
N TYR A 34 13.19 13.59 -18.59
CA TYR A 34 14.15 12.72 -17.92
C TYR A 34 14.72 11.71 -18.91
N ARG A 35 15.98 11.37 -18.68
CA ARG A 35 16.68 10.35 -19.45
C ARG A 35 17.65 9.61 -18.55
N THR A 36 17.56 8.30 -18.59
CA THR A 36 18.53 7.38 -18.00
C THR A 36 19.08 6.52 -19.12
N GLN A 37 20.09 5.71 -18.81
CA GLN A 37 20.65 4.76 -19.74
C GLN A 37 21.14 3.53 -19.00
N THR A 38 20.98 2.39 -19.66
CA THR A 38 21.51 1.13 -19.17
C THR A 38 23.03 1.17 -19.13
N GLN A 39 23.62 0.31 -18.30
CA GLN A 39 25.07 0.09 -18.27
C GLN A 39 25.65 -0.14 -19.68
N GLY A 40 25.00 -0.98 -20.48
CA GLY A 40 25.42 -1.28 -21.85
C GLY A 40 25.28 -0.09 -22.81
N GLY A 41 24.25 0.75 -22.63
CA GLY A 41 24.09 1.98 -23.39
C GLY A 41 25.27 2.92 -23.17
N TRP A 42 25.59 3.20 -21.91
CA TRP A 42 26.76 4.00 -21.54
C TRP A 42 28.10 3.33 -21.84
N GLY A 43 28.18 2.00 -21.97
CA GLY A 43 29.38 1.27 -22.40
C GLY A 43 29.62 1.28 -23.90
N GLY A 44 28.65 1.72 -24.70
CA GLY A 44 28.76 1.74 -26.16
C GLY A 44 29.84 2.68 -26.69
N ASN A 45 30.44 2.30 -27.83
CA ASN A 45 31.26 3.20 -28.64
C ASN A 45 30.38 4.28 -29.29
N CYS A 46 30.88 5.52 -29.39
CA CYS A 46 30.14 6.57 -30.08
C CYS A 46 29.88 6.21 -31.55
N ASN A 47 28.60 6.13 -31.92
CA ASN A 47 28.13 6.01 -33.29
C ASN A 47 26.78 6.71 -33.47
N GLY A 48 26.71 7.67 -34.40
CA GLY A 48 25.49 8.45 -34.63
C GLY A 48 25.11 9.29 -33.41
N ASN A 49 23.92 9.06 -32.87
CA ASN A 49 23.37 9.78 -31.71
C ASN A 49 23.19 8.86 -30.49
N ASN A 50 23.94 7.76 -30.42
CA ASN A 50 23.81 6.79 -29.33
C ASN A 50 24.33 7.35 -27.99
N PRO A 51 24.05 6.66 -26.86
CA PRO A 51 24.48 7.14 -25.54
C PRO A 51 26.00 7.29 -25.39
N GLY A 52 26.79 6.44 -26.06
CA GLY A 52 28.25 6.58 -26.12
C GLY A 52 28.70 7.95 -26.65
N CYS A 53 28.05 8.47 -27.69
CA CYS A 53 28.32 9.82 -28.19
C CYS A 53 27.94 10.91 -27.20
N ILE A 54 26.84 10.74 -26.45
CA ILE A 54 26.42 11.71 -25.43
C ILE A 54 27.46 11.77 -24.31
N ARG A 55 27.91 10.61 -23.83
CA ARG A 55 28.98 10.51 -22.83
C ARG A 55 30.24 11.22 -23.31
N ASP A 56 30.72 10.90 -24.52
CA ASP A 56 31.98 11.42 -25.04
C ASP A 56 31.93 12.93 -25.31
N ASN A 57 30.84 13.42 -25.91
CA ASN A 57 30.70 14.83 -26.27
C ASN A 57 30.53 15.75 -25.05
N ASN A 58 29.96 15.25 -23.96
CA ASN A 58 29.68 16.03 -22.75
C ASN A 58 30.66 15.74 -21.60
N TRP A 59 31.63 14.85 -21.77
CA TRP A 59 32.53 14.38 -20.72
C TRP A 59 33.21 15.50 -19.94
N ASN A 60 33.82 16.46 -20.64
CA ASN A 60 34.56 17.54 -19.98
C ASN A 60 33.65 18.50 -19.20
N ALA A 61 32.38 18.62 -19.60
CA ALA A 61 31.40 19.44 -18.89
C ALA A 61 30.87 18.73 -17.64
N ALA A 62 30.55 17.43 -17.76
CA ALA A 62 30.06 16.59 -16.66
C ALA A 62 31.15 16.21 -15.65
N PHE A 63 32.37 15.97 -16.12
CA PHE A 63 33.47 15.39 -15.34
C PHE A 63 34.79 16.12 -15.61
N PRO A 64 34.90 17.44 -15.30
CA PRO A 64 36.10 18.22 -15.59
C PRO A 64 37.37 17.71 -14.88
N GLY A 65 37.21 16.96 -13.78
CA GLY A 65 38.30 16.30 -13.04
C GLY A 65 38.35 14.77 -13.21
N GLY A 66 37.56 14.21 -14.13
CA GLY A 66 37.27 12.77 -14.17
C GLY A 66 36.07 12.39 -13.30
N LEU A 67 35.68 11.13 -13.38
CA LEU A 67 34.59 10.53 -12.59
C LEU A 67 35.19 9.68 -11.48
N VAL A 68 34.67 9.79 -10.27
CA VAL A 68 35.01 8.91 -9.15
C VAL A 68 33.72 8.31 -8.61
N VAL A 69 33.71 6.98 -8.42
CA VAL A 69 32.64 6.25 -7.74
C VAL A 69 33.22 5.43 -6.60
N GLY A 70 32.40 5.14 -5.59
CA GLY A 70 32.82 4.46 -4.37
C GLY A 70 32.94 5.42 -3.17
N GLY A 71 33.64 4.96 -2.14
CA GLY A 71 33.66 5.56 -0.81
C GLY A 71 35.02 5.37 -0.14
N ILE A 72 35.15 4.38 0.74
CA ILE A 72 36.45 4.05 1.36
C ILE A 72 37.45 3.62 0.28
N TYR A 73 37.00 2.74 -0.61
CA TYR A 73 37.68 2.38 -1.86
C TYR A 73 36.96 3.01 -3.04
N THR A 74 37.70 3.32 -4.09
CA THR A 74 37.19 4.09 -5.23
C THR A 74 37.58 3.50 -6.57
N ILE A 75 36.75 3.74 -7.58
CA ILE A 75 37.17 3.65 -8.99
C ILE A 75 37.25 5.07 -9.52
N THR A 76 38.43 5.45 -10.01
CA THR A 76 38.67 6.73 -10.67
C THR A 76 38.77 6.51 -12.18
N PHE A 77 37.94 7.23 -12.94
CA PHE A 77 37.99 7.27 -14.39
C PHE A 77 38.51 8.62 -14.87
N THR A 78 39.63 8.61 -15.58
CA THR A 78 40.27 9.83 -16.10
C THR A 78 39.72 10.27 -17.45
N SER A 79 38.94 9.42 -18.13
CA SER A 79 38.38 9.69 -19.46
C SER A 79 37.08 8.95 -19.74
N SER A 80 36.30 9.45 -20.70
CA SER A 80 35.08 8.78 -21.16
C SER A 80 35.36 7.40 -21.79
N ALA A 81 36.53 7.23 -22.42
CA ALA A 81 36.95 5.96 -23.00
C ALA A 81 37.24 4.89 -21.92
N ALA A 82 37.75 5.30 -20.76
CA ALA A 82 37.94 4.40 -19.62
C ALA A 82 36.61 3.92 -19.07
N VAL A 83 35.63 4.83 -18.93
CA VAL A 83 34.25 4.45 -18.57
C VAL A 83 33.66 3.48 -19.59
N ALA A 84 33.78 3.78 -20.89
CA ALA A 84 33.27 2.90 -21.96
C ALA A 84 33.81 1.47 -21.85
N THR A 85 35.12 1.37 -21.59
CA THR A 85 35.86 0.11 -21.49
C THR A 85 35.50 -0.65 -20.21
N PHE A 86 35.14 0.06 -19.14
CA PHE A 86 34.74 -0.56 -17.88
C PHE A 86 33.30 -1.06 -17.91
N LEU A 87 32.36 -0.30 -18.50
CA LEU A 87 30.93 -0.60 -18.47
C LEU A 87 30.51 -1.86 -19.27
N VAL A 88 31.44 -2.59 -19.88
CA VAL A 88 31.19 -3.96 -20.37
C VAL A 88 31.29 -5.02 -19.26
N THR A 89 31.52 -4.59 -18.00
CA THR A 89 31.68 -5.45 -16.83
C THR A 89 30.42 -6.25 -16.48
N GLY A 90 30.60 -7.46 -15.96
CA GLY A 90 29.53 -8.31 -15.45
C GLY A 90 29.95 -9.05 -14.18
N GLY A 91 29.24 -10.13 -13.85
CA GLY A 91 29.54 -10.95 -12.67
C GLY A 91 28.65 -10.62 -11.47
N THR A 92 28.94 -11.25 -10.34
CA THR A 92 28.13 -11.15 -9.12
C THR A 92 28.28 -9.76 -8.48
N PRO A 93 27.18 -9.11 -8.03
CA PRO A 93 27.24 -7.88 -7.23
C PRO A 93 28.10 -8.06 -5.97
N ASP A 94 29.09 -7.19 -5.78
CA ASP A 94 29.89 -7.11 -4.54
C ASP A 94 30.44 -5.68 -4.34
N MET A 95 31.20 -5.45 -3.28
CA MET A 95 31.87 -4.18 -2.99
C MET A 95 33.37 -4.21 -3.30
N LEU A 96 33.98 -3.04 -3.41
CA LEU A 96 35.41 -2.88 -3.60
C LEU A 96 36.18 -3.21 -2.32
N THR A 97 37.40 -3.71 -2.50
CA THR A 97 38.38 -4.00 -1.45
C THR A 97 39.69 -3.24 -1.64
N GLN A 98 39.82 -2.51 -2.73
CA GLN A 98 40.97 -1.65 -3.07
C GLN A 98 40.57 -0.55 -4.07
N ASP A 99 41.43 0.46 -4.20
CA ASP A 99 41.27 1.51 -5.21
C ASP A 99 41.65 1.05 -6.61
N TYR A 100 40.96 1.59 -7.62
CA TYR A 100 41.22 1.39 -9.03
C TYR A 100 41.32 2.72 -9.78
N VAL A 101 42.18 2.77 -10.80
CA VAL A 101 42.27 3.88 -11.75
C VAL A 101 42.18 3.30 -13.15
N ASP A 102 41.19 3.74 -13.92
CA ASP A 102 40.88 3.28 -15.28
C ASP A 102 40.95 1.74 -15.44
N PRO A 103 40.21 0.96 -14.63
CA PRO A 103 40.24 -0.49 -14.70
C PRO A 103 39.82 -0.99 -16.09
N VAL A 104 40.58 -1.95 -16.62
CA VAL A 104 40.32 -2.59 -17.92
C VAL A 104 39.77 -3.99 -17.65
N GLY A 105 38.46 -4.09 -17.43
CA GLY A 105 37.75 -5.34 -17.13
C GLY A 105 37.02 -5.31 -15.79
N ASP A 106 36.58 -6.49 -15.34
CA ASP A 106 35.81 -6.64 -14.11
C ASP A 106 36.66 -6.32 -12.87
N THR A 107 36.08 -5.58 -11.93
CA THR A 107 36.55 -5.54 -10.53
C THR A 107 35.84 -6.63 -9.73
N GLU A 108 36.28 -6.86 -8.49
CA GLU A 108 35.60 -7.76 -7.56
C GLU A 108 34.13 -7.38 -7.33
N ALA A 109 33.79 -6.11 -7.50
CA ALA A 109 32.45 -5.57 -7.32
C ALA A 109 31.47 -5.90 -8.49
N GLY A 110 31.99 -6.48 -9.58
CA GLY A 110 31.21 -7.00 -10.69
C GLY A 110 30.16 -6.04 -11.26
N VAL A 111 28.96 -6.56 -11.51
CA VAL A 111 27.86 -5.78 -12.10
C VAL A 111 27.44 -4.58 -11.24
N PHE A 112 27.63 -4.64 -9.91
CA PHE A 112 27.28 -3.53 -9.03
C PHE A 112 28.11 -2.28 -9.32
N ALA A 113 29.43 -2.44 -9.50
CA ALA A 113 30.29 -1.34 -9.91
C ALA A 113 29.90 -0.78 -11.28
N GLY A 114 29.49 -1.64 -12.22
CA GLY A 114 28.97 -1.25 -13.53
C GLY A 114 27.71 -0.38 -13.41
N GLN A 115 26.72 -0.82 -12.64
CA GLN A 115 25.45 -0.12 -12.44
C GLN A 115 25.61 1.22 -11.73
N VAL A 116 26.43 1.27 -10.66
CA VAL A 116 26.74 2.53 -9.95
C VAL A 116 27.49 3.50 -10.85
N THR A 117 28.43 3.01 -11.67
CA THR A 117 29.14 3.85 -12.64
C THR A 117 28.18 4.39 -13.71
N ALA A 118 27.26 3.56 -14.22
CA ALA A 118 26.26 3.98 -15.19
C ALA A 118 25.33 5.08 -14.63
N LEU A 119 24.87 4.93 -13.39
CA LEU A 119 24.07 5.96 -12.71
C LEU A 119 24.89 7.23 -12.48
N ALA A 120 26.17 7.10 -12.09
CA ALA A 120 27.05 8.24 -11.91
C ALA A 120 27.27 9.04 -13.21
N VAL A 121 27.37 8.35 -14.36
CA VAL A 121 27.42 9.00 -15.67
C VAL A 121 26.15 9.82 -15.89
N THR A 122 24.97 9.23 -15.66
CA THR A 122 23.67 9.92 -15.77
C THR A 122 23.61 11.15 -14.86
N MET A 123 23.95 11.02 -13.57
CA MET A 123 23.95 12.13 -12.60
C MET A 123 24.92 13.25 -12.99
N GLY A 124 26.05 12.92 -13.63
CA GLY A 124 26.94 13.93 -14.19
C GLY A 124 26.36 14.67 -15.39
N MET A 125 25.57 14.00 -16.24
CA MET A 125 24.86 14.67 -17.34
C MET A 125 23.79 15.64 -16.81
N VAL A 126 23.08 15.25 -15.73
CA VAL A 126 22.13 16.11 -15.02
C VAL A 126 22.86 17.36 -14.48
N SER A 127 23.97 17.18 -13.76
CA SER A 127 24.71 18.31 -13.17
C SER A 127 25.33 19.25 -14.22
N ALA A 128 25.70 18.72 -15.39
CA ALA A 128 26.16 19.50 -16.54
C ALA A 128 25.04 20.16 -17.35
N ASN A 129 23.76 19.97 -16.99
CA ASN A 129 22.59 20.44 -17.73
C ASN A 129 22.59 19.99 -19.20
N VAL A 130 22.97 18.73 -19.45
CA VAL A 130 22.94 18.17 -20.80
C VAL A 130 21.48 18.04 -21.26
N PRO A 131 21.12 18.49 -22.47
CA PRO A 131 19.73 18.42 -22.95
C PRO A 131 19.14 17.01 -22.89
N GLY A 132 17.94 16.91 -22.30
CA GLY A 132 17.21 15.65 -22.10
C GLY A 132 17.52 14.94 -20.79
N PHE A 133 18.44 15.45 -19.95
CA PHE A 133 18.71 14.91 -18.61
C PHE A 133 18.15 15.86 -17.55
N GLY A 134 16.86 15.69 -17.21
CA GLY A 134 16.18 16.40 -16.11
C GLY A 134 16.74 16.05 -14.72
N PRO A 135 16.26 16.72 -13.65
CA PRO A 135 16.77 16.60 -12.28
C PRO A 135 16.43 15.23 -11.65
N LEU A 136 17.11 14.17 -12.10
CA LEU A 136 16.83 12.79 -11.72
C LEU A 136 16.96 12.54 -10.22
N GLY A 137 17.86 13.26 -9.56
CA GLY A 137 18.19 13.07 -8.13
C GLY A 137 16.99 13.21 -7.19
N ASP A 138 16.01 14.04 -7.56
CA ASP A 138 14.84 14.35 -6.73
C ASP A 138 13.67 13.35 -6.94
N LEU A 139 13.79 12.42 -7.89
CA LEU A 139 12.78 11.39 -8.10
C LEU A 139 12.86 10.31 -7.02
N TYR A 140 11.71 9.77 -6.66
CA TYR A 140 11.55 8.71 -5.67
C TYR A 140 11.50 7.36 -6.35
N TYR A 141 12.19 6.39 -5.76
CA TYR A 141 12.10 5.00 -6.18
C TYR A 141 10.81 4.35 -5.69
N LYS A 142 10.07 3.74 -6.61
CA LYS A 142 8.85 2.98 -6.37
C LYS A 142 8.98 1.66 -7.09
N HIS A 143 8.97 0.54 -6.39
CA HIS A 143 8.99 -0.74 -7.08
C HIS A 143 7.68 -0.93 -7.87
N SER A 144 7.79 -1.27 -9.16
CA SER A 144 6.66 -1.42 -10.09
C SER A 144 5.66 -2.53 -9.69
N VAL A 145 6.01 -3.38 -8.71
CA VAL A 145 5.10 -4.32 -8.04
C VAL A 145 5.09 -4.02 -6.54
N PRO A 146 4.00 -3.48 -5.95
CA PRO A 146 3.96 -3.19 -4.52
C PRO A 146 4.15 -4.48 -3.69
N GLN A 147 5.21 -4.53 -2.89
CA GLN A 147 5.39 -5.51 -1.82
C GLN A 147 5.46 -4.78 -0.47
N PRO A 148 4.71 -5.21 0.56
CA PRO A 148 4.81 -4.62 1.89
C PRO A 148 6.23 -4.74 2.45
N GLY A 149 6.83 -3.61 2.84
CA GLY A 149 8.14 -3.59 3.50
C GLY A 149 9.36 -3.55 2.57
N GLU A 150 9.21 -3.02 1.35
CA GLU A 150 10.33 -2.78 0.42
C GLU A 150 11.30 -1.71 0.98
N PRO A 151 12.53 -2.08 1.36
CA PRO A 151 13.41 -1.23 2.16
C PRO A 151 14.02 -0.02 1.42
N PHE A 152 13.88 0.04 0.10
CA PHE A 152 14.40 1.13 -0.74
C PHE A 152 13.29 2.02 -1.33
N THR A 153 12.02 1.59 -1.21
CA THR A 153 10.89 2.38 -1.72
C THR A 153 10.76 3.69 -0.93
N GLY A 154 10.51 4.79 -1.63
CA GLY A 154 10.41 6.13 -1.03
C GLY A 154 11.76 6.80 -0.76
N MET A 155 12.89 6.16 -1.06
CA MET A 155 14.18 6.85 -1.13
C MET A 155 14.30 7.58 -2.46
N THR A 156 14.93 8.75 -2.43
CA THR A 156 15.26 9.49 -3.65
C THR A 156 16.39 8.83 -4.43
N VAL A 157 16.49 9.08 -5.74
CA VAL A 157 17.62 8.64 -6.56
C VAL A 157 18.94 9.16 -5.99
N GLN A 158 18.96 10.39 -5.46
CA GLN A 158 20.16 10.96 -4.83
C GLN A 158 20.58 10.21 -3.57
N GLU A 159 19.64 9.80 -2.72
CA GLU A 159 19.92 8.98 -1.53
C GLU A 159 20.39 7.57 -1.89
N LEU A 160 19.73 6.93 -2.86
CA LEU A 160 20.11 5.60 -3.35
C LEU A 160 21.49 5.64 -4.02
N PHE A 161 21.80 6.68 -4.78
CA PHE A 161 23.11 6.87 -5.38
C PHE A 161 24.20 7.08 -4.31
N ALA A 162 23.91 7.85 -3.25
CA ALA A 162 24.83 8.04 -2.14
C ALA A 162 25.09 6.72 -1.38
N LEU A 163 24.03 5.99 -1.04
CA LEU A 163 24.12 4.68 -0.41
C LEU A 163 24.92 3.70 -1.29
N ALA A 164 24.65 3.67 -2.60
CA ALA A 164 25.34 2.77 -3.51
C ALA A 164 26.84 3.09 -3.64
N ASN A 165 27.24 4.36 -3.61
CA ASN A 165 28.67 4.73 -3.55
C ASN A 165 29.33 4.30 -2.25
N GLU A 166 28.64 4.44 -1.11
CA GLU A 166 29.17 4.00 0.19
C GLU A 166 29.36 2.47 0.23
N VAL A 167 28.34 1.73 -0.19
CA VAL A 167 28.35 0.27 -0.26
C VAL A 167 29.40 -0.22 -1.25
N LEU A 168 29.45 0.35 -2.46
CA LEU A 168 30.45 0.04 -3.48
C LEU A 168 31.85 0.29 -2.93
N GLY A 169 32.01 1.36 -2.15
CA GLY A 169 33.26 1.73 -1.52
C GLY A 169 33.73 0.83 -0.39
N GLY A 170 33.02 -0.24 -0.04
CA GLY A 170 33.43 -1.17 0.99
C GLY A 170 32.77 -0.96 2.35
N ASN A 171 31.72 -0.13 2.45
CA ASN A 171 30.96 0.05 3.69
C ASN A 171 29.47 -0.34 3.51
N PRO A 172 29.09 -1.61 3.76
CA PRO A 172 27.70 -2.04 3.66
C PRO A 172 26.86 -1.70 4.91
N SER A 173 27.39 -0.97 5.90
CA SER A 173 26.76 -0.80 7.21
C SER A 173 25.42 -0.06 7.18
N ASN A 174 25.19 0.77 6.16
CA ASN A 174 23.96 1.54 5.99
C ASN A 174 22.93 0.85 5.09
N LEU A 175 23.19 -0.39 4.65
CA LEU A 175 22.15 -1.18 3.98
C LEU A 175 20.97 -1.42 4.94
N PRO A 176 19.73 -1.24 4.48
CA PRO A 176 18.56 -1.57 5.28
C PRO A 176 18.58 -3.02 5.77
N ALA A 177 18.03 -3.26 6.97
CA ALA A 177 18.02 -4.59 7.56
C ALA A 177 17.32 -5.62 6.65
N GLY A 178 17.97 -6.77 6.45
CA GLY A 178 17.44 -7.83 5.59
C GLY A 178 17.73 -7.67 4.10
N THR A 179 18.44 -6.61 3.69
CA THR A 179 18.88 -6.40 2.31
C THR A 179 20.30 -6.90 2.05
N SER A 180 20.63 -7.05 0.76
CA SER A 180 21.95 -7.42 0.28
C SER A 180 22.44 -6.43 -0.79
N ILE A 181 23.73 -6.48 -1.11
CA ILE A 181 24.32 -5.73 -2.24
C ILE A 181 23.60 -6.07 -3.55
N SER A 182 23.14 -7.32 -3.73
CA SER A 182 22.35 -7.70 -4.89
C SER A 182 21.05 -6.90 -4.97
N ASN A 183 20.33 -6.75 -3.86
CA ASN A 183 19.07 -5.99 -3.87
C ASN A 183 19.31 -4.52 -4.22
N LEU A 184 20.36 -3.90 -3.67
CA LEU A 184 20.71 -2.54 -4.04
C LEU A 184 21.18 -2.44 -5.50
N SER A 185 21.91 -3.44 -6.00
CA SER A 185 22.32 -3.51 -7.40
C SER A 185 21.14 -3.58 -8.36
N ASP A 186 20.08 -4.31 -7.98
CA ASP A 186 18.84 -4.41 -8.77
C ASP A 186 18.12 -3.06 -8.79
N VAL A 187 17.98 -2.38 -7.63
CA VAL A 187 17.39 -1.02 -7.56
C VAL A 187 18.15 -0.02 -8.44
N ILE A 188 19.48 -0.04 -8.43
CA ILE A 188 20.26 0.87 -9.27
C ILE A 188 20.10 0.52 -10.77
N ALA A 189 19.93 -0.76 -11.10
CA ALA A 189 19.60 -1.18 -12.46
C ALA A 189 18.22 -0.67 -12.89
N ASP A 190 17.19 -0.80 -12.04
CA ASP A 190 15.84 -0.30 -12.30
C ASP A 190 15.86 1.22 -12.57
N ILE A 191 16.60 1.99 -11.77
CA ILE A 191 16.81 3.43 -12.00
C ILE A 191 17.46 3.68 -13.36
N ASN A 192 18.54 2.97 -13.69
CA ASN A 192 19.22 3.12 -14.97
C ASN A 192 18.31 2.76 -16.16
N GLU A 193 17.40 1.82 -15.97
CA GLU A 193 16.49 1.30 -16.99
C GLU A 193 15.17 2.08 -17.09
N ASN A 194 14.87 2.97 -16.15
CA ASN A 194 13.55 3.60 -16.08
C ASN A 194 13.24 4.52 -17.28
N PHE A 195 14.10 5.48 -17.60
CA PHE A 195 13.92 6.45 -18.69
C PHE A 195 14.89 6.24 -19.86
N VAL A 196 15.08 5.00 -20.31
CA VAL A 196 16.05 4.69 -21.38
C VAL A 196 15.76 5.51 -22.63
N ASP A 197 16.79 6.24 -23.08
CA ASP A 197 16.75 7.18 -24.20
C ASP A 197 15.76 8.36 -24.05
N GLY A 198 15.14 8.53 -22.88
CA GLY A 198 14.08 9.52 -22.64
C GLY A 198 12.81 9.22 -23.43
N THR A 199 12.62 7.95 -23.80
CA THR A 199 11.49 7.50 -24.65
C THR A 199 10.67 6.39 -24.01
N HIS A 200 11.13 5.85 -22.88
CA HIS A 200 10.48 4.80 -22.11
C HIS A 200 10.31 5.31 -20.67
N ASN A 201 9.30 4.80 -19.96
CA ASN A 201 9.16 4.94 -18.53
C ASN A 201 8.72 3.59 -17.98
N ASN A 202 9.56 2.92 -17.19
CA ASN A 202 9.22 1.62 -16.60
C ASN A 202 8.31 1.76 -15.36
N GLY A 203 8.13 2.98 -14.84
CA GLY A 203 7.29 3.25 -13.68
C GLY A 203 7.99 3.03 -12.35
N ASP A 204 9.31 2.88 -12.36
CA ASP A 204 10.13 2.66 -11.15
C ASP A 204 10.52 3.96 -10.44
N LEU A 205 10.27 5.11 -11.09
CA LEU A 205 10.56 6.45 -10.58
C LEU A 205 9.36 7.38 -10.68
N VAL A 206 9.12 8.15 -9.62
CA VAL A 206 8.01 9.13 -9.52
C VAL A 206 8.49 10.47 -8.95
N GLU A 207 7.84 11.58 -9.30
CA GLU A 207 8.10 12.89 -8.67
C GLU A 207 7.41 12.98 -7.28
N GLU A 208 7.95 13.82 -6.37
CA GLU A 208 7.45 14.07 -4.99
C GLU A 208 5.96 14.51 -4.91
N ASP A 209 5.34 14.77 -6.06
CA ASP A 209 3.98 15.29 -6.20
C ASP A 209 3.00 14.35 -6.91
N CYS A 210 3.44 13.13 -7.28
CA CYS A 210 2.60 12.14 -7.97
C CYS A 210 1.72 11.31 -7.01
N ASP A 211 2.16 11.22 -5.77
CA ASP A 211 1.49 10.62 -4.61
C ASP A 211 1.52 11.65 -3.45
N LYS A 212 1.32 12.97 -3.72
CA LYS A 212 0.90 13.84 -2.61
C LYS A 212 -0.46 13.33 -2.18
N GLU A 213 -0.44 12.56 -1.09
CA GLU A 213 -1.58 12.10 -0.33
C GLU A 213 -2.59 13.22 -0.24
N LEU A 214 -3.60 13.19 -1.10
CA LEU A 214 -4.81 13.93 -0.81
C LEU A 214 -5.32 13.28 0.47
N PRO A 215 -5.46 14.03 1.58
CA PRO A 215 -6.03 13.46 2.81
C PRO A 215 -7.31 12.75 2.42
N VAL A 216 -7.54 11.56 2.98
CA VAL A 216 -8.74 10.78 2.65
C VAL A 216 -9.96 11.69 2.73
N GLU A 217 -10.52 12.03 1.58
CA GLU A 217 -11.67 12.93 1.52
C GLU A 217 -12.91 12.08 1.43
N LEU A 218 -13.60 11.94 2.56
CA LEU A 218 -14.88 11.25 2.64
C LEU A 218 -15.95 12.10 1.95
N VAL A 219 -16.30 11.74 0.71
CA VAL A 219 -17.29 12.46 -0.12
C VAL A 219 -18.69 12.21 0.41
N GLY A 220 -18.94 11.02 0.95
CA GLY A 220 -20.22 10.72 1.55
C GLY A 220 -20.15 9.48 2.43
N PHE A 221 -20.98 9.50 3.47
CA PHE A 221 -21.23 8.37 4.33
C PHE A 221 -22.74 8.31 4.58
N GLU A 222 -23.33 7.14 4.37
CA GLU A 222 -24.76 6.90 4.47
C GLU A 222 -25.04 5.59 5.21
N ALA A 223 -26.12 5.59 5.98
CA ALA A 223 -26.68 4.39 6.60
C ALA A 223 -28.08 4.12 6.06
N ILE A 224 -28.22 3.02 5.33
CA ILE A 224 -29.46 2.60 4.68
C ILE A 224 -30.10 1.50 5.53
N ALA A 225 -31.28 1.79 6.06
CA ALA A 225 -32.03 0.84 6.86
C ALA A 225 -32.70 -0.23 5.97
N ASN A 226 -32.53 -1.49 6.34
CA ASN A 226 -33.24 -2.64 5.79
C ASN A 226 -34.09 -3.30 6.89
N GLU A 227 -34.83 -4.37 6.56
CA GLU A 227 -35.71 -5.04 7.52
C GLU A 227 -34.97 -5.52 8.79
N ASN A 228 -33.81 -6.17 8.67
CA ASN A 228 -33.06 -6.73 9.81
C ASN A 228 -31.58 -6.35 9.79
N SER A 229 -31.20 -5.34 9.00
CA SER A 229 -29.82 -4.88 8.91
C SER A 229 -29.76 -3.41 8.57
N ILE A 230 -28.58 -2.81 8.78
CA ILE A 230 -28.26 -1.48 8.28
C ILE A 230 -27.08 -1.63 7.34
N THR A 231 -27.25 -1.19 6.09
CA THR A 231 -26.17 -1.14 5.11
C THR A 231 -25.51 0.23 5.18
N LEU A 232 -24.24 0.24 5.56
CA LEU A 232 -23.38 1.42 5.48
C LEU A 232 -22.76 1.49 4.09
N ARG A 233 -22.81 2.68 3.49
CA ARG A 233 -22.12 2.99 2.24
C ARG A 233 -21.30 4.24 2.42
N TRP A 234 -20.06 4.20 1.99
CA TRP A 234 -19.24 5.41 1.93
C TRP A 234 -18.46 5.49 0.64
N ASN A 235 -18.18 6.72 0.24
CA ASN A 235 -17.41 7.04 -0.96
C ASN A 235 -16.26 7.94 -0.56
N THR A 236 -15.07 7.63 -1.06
CA THR A 236 -13.89 8.49 -0.97
C THR A 236 -13.72 9.25 -2.27
N ALA A 237 -13.13 10.45 -2.23
CA ALA A 237 -12.68 11.15 -3.44
C ALA A 237 -11.30 10.62 -3.87
N SER A 238 -10.49 10.28 -2.87
CA SER A 238 -9.13 9.79 -2.96
C SER A 238 -8.80 8.97 -1.71
N GLU A 239 -7.86 8.04 -1.86
CA GLU A 239 -7.32 7.23 -0.77
C GLU A 239 -5.81 7.26 -0.85
N ALA A 240 -5.16 7.59 0.26
CA ALA A 240 -3.72 7.62 0.34
C ALA A 240 -3.29 7.19 1.74
N ASP A 241 -2.31 6.31 1.79
CA ASP A 241 -1.74 5.68 2.97
C ASP A 241 -2.71 4.90 3.87
N VAL A 242 -3.97 4.69 3.45
CA VAL A 242 -4.94 3.94 4.26
C VAL A 242 -4.70 2.45 4.17
N GLU A 243 -4.45 1.79 5.30
CA GLU A 243 -4.45 0.32 5.41
C GLU A 243 -5.88 -0.21 5.49
N TYR A 244 -6.73 0.38 6.34
CA TYR A 244 -8.13 -0.01 6.50
C TYR A 244 -9.02 1.08 7.13
N TYR A 245 -10.32 0.92 6.96
CA TYR A 245 -11.34 1.70 7.67
C TYR A 245 -11.89 0.91 8.87
N SER A 246 -11.99 1.56 10.03
CA SER A 246 -12.77 1.05 11.15
C SER A 246 -14.18 1.62 11.12
N ILE A 247 -15.16 0.72 11.30
CA ILE A 247 -16.57 1.07 11.44
C ILE A 247 -16.90 1.05 12.93
N GLU A 248 -17.28 2.20 13.47
CA GLU A 248 -17.66 2.33 14.87
C GLU A 248 -19.16 2.57 14.99
N ARG A 249 -19.78 1.90 15.96
CA ARG A 249 -21.21 1.97 16.24
C ARG A 249 -21.49 2.38 17.67
N SER A 250 -22.53 3.18 17.87
CA SER A 250 -23.04 3.57 19.18
C SER A 250 -24.57 3.52 19.24
N THR A 251 -25.11 3.23 20.42
CA THR A 251 -26.54 3.43 20.79
C THR A 251 -26.70 4.54 21.82
N GLY A 252 -25.63 5.30 22.11
CA GLY A 252 -25.60 6.25 23.24
C GLY A 252 -24.24 6.95 23.38
N THR A 253 -23.57 6.76 24.52
CA THR A 253 -22.41 7.58 24.94
C THR A 253 -21.04 6.99 24.61
N SER A 254 -20.95 5.72 24.19
CA SER A 254 -19.68 5.07 23.83
C SER A 254 -19.70 4.52 22.41
N TRP A 255 -18.56 4.63 21.73
CA TRP A 255 -18.32 4.07 20.40
C TRP A 255 -17.62 2.72 20.54
N ASN A 256 -18.06 1.72 19.77
CA ASN A 256 -17.41 0.42 19.71
C ASN A 256 -17.11 0.09 18.25
N THR A 257 -15.90 -0.35 17.94
CA THR A 257 -15.54 -0.86 16.62
C THR A 257 -16.27 -2.18 16.37
N ILE A 258 -17.04 -2.24 15.28
CA ILE A 258 -17.84 -3.43 14.91
C ILE A 258 -17.27 -4.17 13.70
N ALA A 259 -16.44 -3.51 12.89
CA ALA A 259 -15.78 -4.09 11.74
C ALA A 259 -14.57 -3.26 11.30
N GLN A 260 -13.65 -3.93 10.61
CA GLN A 260 -12.60 -3.32 9.82
C GLN A 260 -12.82 -3.73 8.36
N VAL A 261 -12.67 -2.78 7.46
CA VAL A 261 -12.78 -3.00 6.01
C VAL A 261 -11.48 -2.51 5.39
N ASN A 262 -10.71 -3.43 4.84
CA ASN A 262 -9.45 -3.10 4.15
C ASN A 262 -9.73 -2.08 3.04
N SER A 263 -8.84 -1.11 2.89
CA SER A 263 -8.90 -0.18 1.77
C SER A 263 -8.58 -0.92 0.47
N TYR A 264 -8.86 -0.27 -0.66
CA TYR A 264 -8.35 -0.70 -1.97
C TYR A 264 -6.89 -0.25 -2.21
N GLY A 265 -6.26 0.42 -1.23
CA GLY A 265 -4.90 0.96 -1.31
C GLY A 265 -4.86 2.39 -1.85
N ASN A 266 -3.65 2.86 -2.20
CA ASN A 266 -3.43 4.22 -2.70
C ASN A 266 -4.10 4.41 -4.06
N SER A 267 -5.00 5.39 -4.17
CA SER A 267 -5.73 5.72 -5.38
C SER A 267 -6.15 7.18 -5.40
N ALA A 268 -5.81 7.87 -6.50
CA ALA A 268 -6.37 9.18 -6.85
C ALA A 268 -7.82 9.10 -7.36
N ALA A 269 -8.36 7.89 -7.57
CA ALA A 269 -9.75 7.66 -7.91
C ALA A 269 -10.53 7.20 -6.68
N GLY A 270 -11.70 7.82 -6.45
CA GLY A 270 -12.60 7.48 -5.37
C GLY A 270 -13.15 6.06 -5.46
N TYR A 271 -13.29 5.40 -4.31
CA TYR A 271 -13.91 4.08 -4.20
C TYR A 271 -15.21 4.12 -3.42
N GLU A 272 -16.12 3.21 -3.78
CA GLU A 272 -17.32 2.93 -3.00
C GLU A 272 -17.10 1.69 -2.14
N TYR A 273 -17.48 1.81 -0.86
CA TYR A 273 -17.44 0.74 0.10
C TYR A 273 -18.84 0.44 0.62
N ILE A 274 -19.07 -0.83 0.93
CA ILE A 274 -20.34 -1.32 1.44
C ILE A 274 -20.09 -2.26 2.60
N TYR A 275 -20.73 -1.99 3.74
CA TYR A 275 -20.75 -2.89 4.89
C TYR A 275 -22.18 -3.12 5.35
N ASN A 276 -22.53 -4.37 5.65
CA ASN A 276 -23.87 -4.71 6.14
C ASN A 276 -23.83 -5.12 7.60
N ASP A 277 -24.29 -4.23 8.49
CA ASP A 277 -24.47 -4.52 9.91
C ASP A 277 -25.77 -5.30 10.12
N ALA A 278 -25.65 -6.63 10.22
CA ALA A 278 -26.76 -7.52 10.55
C ALA A 278 -26.92 -7.76 12.07
N ALA A 279 -26.06 -7.17 12.91
CA ALA A 279 -26.11 -7.30 14.36
C ALA A 279 -26.91 -6.17 15.02
N VAL A 280 -27.95 -5.70 14.32
CA VAL A 280 -28.84 -4.61 14.76
C VAL A 280 -30.19 -5.15 15.17
N VAL A 281 -30.83 -4.49 16.13
CA VAL A 281 -32.20 -4.79 16.53
C VAL A 281 -33.14 -3.81 15.81
N PRO A 282 -34.14 -4.28 15.06
CA PRO A 282 -35.09 -3.38 14.41
C PRO A 282 -35.80 -2.47 15.42
N GLY A 283 -36.02 -1.21 15.05
CA GLY A 283 -36.54 -0.17 15.94
C GLY A 283 -35.54 0.45 16.92
N THR A 284 -34.32 -0.10 17.06
CA THR A 284 -33.23 0.56 17.80
C THR A 284 -32.51 1.55 16.89
N ILE A 285 -32.28 2.78 17.36
CA ILE A 285 -31.51 3.78 16.62
C ILE A 285 -30.03 3.58 16.92
N TYR A 286 -29.24 3.41 15.86
CA TYR A 286 -27.79 3.32 15.91
C TYR A 286 -27.16 4.54 15.25
N SER A 287 -26.07 5.02 15.83
CA SER A 287 -25.16 6.00 15.23
C SER A 287 -23.92 5.29 14.74
N TYR A 288 -23.42 5.69 13.58
CA TYR A 288 -22.20 5.17 12.97
C TYR A 288 -21.24 6.31 12.64
N ARG A 289 -19.95 6.02 12.76
CA ARG A 289 -18.85 6.87 12.27
C ARG A 289 -17.75 5.97 11.69
N LEU A 290 -16.86 6.58 10.94
CA LEU A 290 -15.70 5.92 10.33
C LEU A 290 -14.41 6.52 10.88
N SER A 291 -13.36 5.72 10.92
CA SER A 291 -11.98 6.19 11.02
C SER A 291 -11.11 5.48 10.00
N ASN A 292 -10.16 6.20 9.39
CA ASN A 292 -9.08 5.58 8.61
C ASN A 292 -7.92 5.23 9.54
N HIS A 293 -7.21 4.17 9.18
CA HIS A 293 -5.98 3.72 9.80
C HIS A 293 -4.96 3.54 8.70
N ASP A 294 -3.82 4.20 8.88
CA ASP A 294 -2.82 4.34 7.83
C ASP A 294 -1.68 3.32 8.04
N PHE A 295 -0.88 3.02 7.00
CA PHE A 295 0.18 2.00 7.09
C PHE A 295 1.30 2.42 8.06
N ASP A 296 1.45 3.72 8.32
CA ASP A 296 2.36 4.27 9.33
C ASP A 296 1.86 4.09 10.78
N GLY A 297 0.65 3.55 10.95
CA GLY A 297 -0.01 3.32 12.23
C GLY A 297 -0.76 4.54 12.78
N SER A 298 -0.79 5.66 12.06
CA SER A 298 -1.63 6.79 12.37
C SER A 298 -3.11 6.48 12.08
N SER A 299 -4.00 7.29 12.65
CA SER A 299 -5.44 7.12 12.43
C SER A 299 -6.16 8.44 12.57
N ASN A 300 -7.23 8.61 11.79
CA ASN A 300 -8.06 9.80 11.83
C ASN A 300 -9.55 9.43 11.83
N VAL A 301 -10.33 10.09 12.69
CA VAL A 301 -11.77 9.87 12.80
C VAL A 301 -12.48 10.90 11.93
N PHE A 302 -13.38 10.46 11.05
CA PHE A 302 -14.17 11.38 10.24
C PHE A 302 -15.26 12.05 11.09
N ASP A 303 -15.48 13.35 10.88
CA ASP A 303 -16.49 14.13 11.59
C ASP A 303 -17.94 13.70 11.23
N GLN A 304 -18.12 12.99 10.12
CA GLN A 304 -19.42 12.56 9.62
C GLN A 304 -19.99 11.45 10.49
N ILE A 305 -21.18 11.69 11.06
CA ILE A 305 -21.95 10.71 11.81
C ILE A 305 -23.29 10.51 11.11
N VAL A 306 -23.61 9.25 10.81
CA VAL A 306 -24.92 8.86 10.26
C VAL A 306 -25.70 8.07 11.29
N THR A 307 -27.03 8.14 11.20
CA THR A 307 -27.92 7.38 12.08
C THR A 307 -28.95 6.63 11.28
N ALA A 308 -29.29 5.43 11.74
CA ALA A 308 -30.32 4.61 11.11
C ALA A 308 -30.91 3.62 12.13
N SER A 309 -32.09 3.10 11.80
CA SER A 309 -32.75 2.05 12.54
C SER A 309 -33.34 1.06 11.55
N ALA A 310 -33.04 -0.23 11.71
CA ALA A 310 -33.61 -1.27 10.85
C ALA A 310 -35.14 -1.25 10.92
N THR A 311 -35.79 -1.39 9.75
CA THR A 311 -37.22 -1.12 9.55
C THR A 311 -38.13 -2.30 9.82
N GLY A 312 -37.56 -3.48 10.09
CA GLY A 312 -38.33 -4.64 10.49
C GLY A 312 -39.13 -4.34 11.75
N SER A 313 -40.17 -5.12 11.98
CA SER A 313 -40.69 -5.22 13.34
C SER A 313 -39.54 -5.76 14.18
N ALA A 314 -39.22 -5.12 15.32
CA ALA A 314 -38.37 -5.74 16.32
C ALA A 314 -38.92 -7.16 16.48
N ALA A 315 -38.17 -8.16 16.01
CA ALA A 315 -38.58 -9.54 16.21
C ALA A 315 -38.64 -9.62 17.72
N GLU A 316 -39.85 -9.73 18.28
CA GLU A 316 -40.01 -10.04 19.68
C GLU A 316 -39.06 -11.21 19.91
N VAL A 317 -38.06 -11.00 20.75
CA VAL A 317 -37.29 -12.11 21.25
C VAL A 317 -38.33 -12.93 21.98
N THR A 318 -38.86 -13.96 21.35
CA THR A 318 -39.97 -14.76 21.92
C THR A 318 -39.44 -15.92 22.76
N ALA A 319 -38.11 -16.11 22.78
CA ALA A 319 -37.47 -17.21 23.46
C ALA A 319 -36.14 -16.80 24.09
N TYR A 320 -35.88 -17.42 25.24
CA TYR A 320 -34.58 -17.44 25.88
C TYR A 320 -33.57 -18.23 25.02
N ASP A 321 -32.33 -17.75 24.93
CA ASP A 321 -31.25 -18.51 24.30
C ASP A 321 -29.90 -18.15 24.92
N LEU A 322 -28.99 -19.12 24.99
CA LEU A 322 -27.60 -18.93 25.39
C LEU A 322 -26.74 -19.34 24.19
N PHE A 323 -25.92 -18.44 23.66
CA PHE A 323 -25.08 -18.70 22.49
C PHE A 323 -23.74 -19.31 22.89
N GLN A 324 -23.12 -19.98 21.92
CA GLN A 324 -21.73 -20.42 22.06
C GLN A 324 -20.82 -19.19 22.16
N ASN A 325 -19.87 -19.21 23.11
CA ASN A 325 -18.86 -18.17 23.23
C ASN A 325 -17.97 -18.11 21.97
N TYR A 326 -17.53 -16.90 21.59
CA TYR A 326 -16.65 -16.70 20.45
C TYR A 326 -15.50 -15.73 20.81
N PRO A 327 -14.23 -16.09 20.51
CA PRO A 327 -13.78 -17.37 19.94
C PRO A 327 -13.94 -18.55 20.92
N ASN A 328 -13.96 -19.79 20.42
CA ASN A 328 -13.87 -21.03 21.22
C ASN A 328 -13.19 -22.15 20.40
N PRO A 329 -11.96 -22.59 20.72
CA PRO A 329 -11.14 -22.21 21.86
C PRO A 329 -10.72 -20.73 21.88
N PHE A 330 -10.39 -20.17 23.05
CA PHE A 330 -10.02 -18.75 23.23
C PHE A 330 -8.74 -18.58 24.07
N ASN A 331 -8.08 -17.42 23.94
CA ASN A 331 -6.86 -17.03 24.67
C ASN A 331 -6.72 -15.50 24.84
N PRO A 332 -6.70 -14.94 26.06
CA PRO A 332 -7.46 -15.36 27.24
C PRO A 332 -8.87 -14.77 27.28
N THR A 333 -9.30 -14.02 26.25
CA THR A 333 -10.60 -13.32 26.20
C THR A 333 -11.58 -13.95 25.20
N THR A 334 -12.87 -13.94 25.54
CA THR A 334 -13.96 -14.41 24.68
C THR A 334 -15.25 -13.64 24.97
N SER A 335 -16.19 -13.62 24.03
CA SER A 335 -17.51 -13.01 24.22
C SER A 335 -18.59 -14.08 24.36
N ILE A 336 -19.48 -13.91 25.33
CA ILE A 336 -20.64 -14.78 25.59
C ILE A 336 -21.91 -13.98 25.33
N SER A 337 -22.77 -14.48 24.44
CA SER A 337 -24.04 -13.82 24.12
C SER A 337 -25.25 -14.62 24.62
N PHE A 338 -26.33 -13.94 25.00
CA PHE A 338 -27.61 -14.55 25.37
C PHE A 338 -28.81 -13.66 25.01
N LYS A 339 -29.98 -14.28 24.84
CA LYS A 339 -31.25 -13.64 24.52
C LYS A 339 -32.23 -13.75 25.68
N LEU A 340 -32.93 -12.66 25.97
CA LEU A 340 -34.02 -12.59 26.93
C LEU A 340 -35.29 -12.07 26.24
N PRO A 341 -36.43 -12.76 26.35
CA PRO A 341 -37.69 -12.30 25.79
C PRO A 341 -38.32 -11.13 26.57
N GLU A 342 -38.06 -11.08 27.88
CA GLU A 342 -38.53 -10.05 28.79
C GLU A 342 -37.43 -9.66 29.78
N ALA A 343 -37.65 -8.61 30.58
CA ALA A 343 -36.67 -8.20 31.58
C ALA A 343 -36.66 -9.20 32.75
N GLU A 344 -35.49 -9.75 33.06
CA GLU A 344 -35.35 -10.86 34.01
C GLU A 344 -34.18 -10.68 34.97
N LEU A 345 -34.25 -11.37 36.12
CA LEU A 345 -33.11 -11.49 37.02
C LEU A 345 -32.13 -12.52 36.45
N VAL A 346 -31.02 -12.03 35.89
CA VAL A 346 -30.03 -12.84 35.19
C VAL A 346 -28.81 -13.10 36.06
N ARG A 347 -28.35 -14.36 36.04
CA ARG A 347 -27.05 -14.77 36.55
C ARG A 347 -26.29 -15.54 35.49
N LEU A 348 -25.16 -15.00 35.02
CA LEU A 348 -24.22 -15.68 34.14
C LEU A 348 -22.94 -15.97 34.91
N ALA A 349 -22.63 -17.23 35.15
CA ALA A 349 -21.47 -17.65 35.94
C ALA A 349 -20.65 -18.74 35.23
N ILE A 350 -19.35 -18.76 35.50
CA ILE A 350 -18.36 -19.70 34.96
C ILE A 350 -17.99 -20.72 36.03
N PHE A 351 -17.90 -21.98 35.64
CA PHE A 351 -17.61 -23.14 36.49
C PHE A 351 -16.46 -23.97 35.91
N ASP A 352 -15.65 -24.55 36.78
CA ASP A 352 -14.66 -25.57 36.39
C ASP A 352 -15.29 -26.96 36.21
N MET A 353 -14.47 -27.96 35.82
CA MET A 353 -14.96 -29.32 35.55
C MET A 353 -15.56 -30.05 36.78
N ILE A 354 -15.30 -29.57 37.99
CA ILE A 354 -15.87 -30.14 39.23
C ILE A 354 -17.08 -29.35 39.72
N GLY A 355 -17.54 -28.35 38.95
CA GLY A 355 -18.71 -27.53 39.26
C GLY A 355 -18.46 -26.42 40.27
N ARG A 356 -17.19 -26.08 40.55
CA ARG A 356 -16.85 -24.93 41.39
C ARG A 356 -16.95 -23.67 40.54
N GLU A 357 -17.67 -22.68 41.06
CA GLU A 357 -17.77 -21.35 40.47
C GLU A 357 -16.41 -20.65 40.52
N VAL A 358 -15.94 -20.18 39.37
CA VAL A 358 -14.66 -19.49 39.21
C VAL A 358 -14.82 -18.02 38.82
N ALA A 359 -15.96 -17.63 38.26
CA ALA A 359 -16.29 -16.23 37.95
C ALA A 359 -17.81 -16.02 37.83
N VAL A 360 -18.26 -14.79 38.07
CA VAL A 360 -19.64 -14.35 37.78
C VAL A 360 -19.55 -13.13 36.87
N LEU A 361 -20.14 -13.23 35.68
CA LEU A 361 -20.09 -12.19 34.65
C LEU A 361 -21.29 -11.26 34.71
N VAL A 362 -22.45 -11.78 35.10
CA VAL A 362 -23.69 -11.02 35.27
C VAL A 362 -24.40 -11.52 36.53
N ASN A 363 -24.89 -10.59 37.35
CA ASN A 363 -25.73 -10.90 38.51
C ASN A 363 -26.66 -9.72 38.82
N GLY A 364 -27.80 -9.65 38.14
CA GLY A 364 -28.74 -8.54 38.27
C GLY A 364 -29.86 -8.56 37.24
N THR A 365 -30.76 -7.58 37.33
CA THR A 365 -31.85 -7.43 36.36
C THR A 365 -31.32 -6.94 35.01
N VAL A 366 -31.67 -7.65 33.94
CA VAL A 366 -31.29 -7.34 32.55
C VAL A 366 -32.55 -7.22 31.70
N ASN A 367 -32.63 -6.18 30.87
CA ASN A 367 -33.81 -5.93 30.03
C ASN A 367 -33.97 -6.97 28.91
N SER A 368 -35.16 -7.06 28.29
CA SER A 368 -35.38 -7.87 27.09
C SER A 368 -34.40 -7.52 25.97
N GLY A 369 -33.94 -8.52 25.22
CA GLY A 369 -33.06 -8.31 24.07
C GLY A 369 -31.90 -9.31 23.97
N LEU A 370 -31.01 -9.07 23.02
CA LEU A 370 -29.74 -9.78 22.88
C LEU A 370 -28.66 -9.03 23.68
N HIS A 371 -27.92 -9.77 24.50
CA HIS A 371 -26.85 -9.24 25.36
C HIS A 371 -25.56 -9.98 25.08
N THR A 372 -24.43 -9.26 25.11
CA THR A 372 -23.09 -9.83 24.94
C THR A 372 -22.20 -9.35 26.08
N VAL A 373 -21.47 -10.28 26.69
CA VAL A 373 -20.60 -10.03 27.84
C VAL A 373 -19.21 -10.61 27.56
N GLU A 374 -18.18 -9.80 27.77
CA GLU A 374 -16.79 -10.24 27.66
C GLU A 374 -16.36 -11.02 28.90
N PHE A 375 -15.60 -12.09 28.68
CA PHE A 375 -14.96 -12.88 29.71
C PHE A 375 -13.44 -12.92 29.50
N ASN A 376 -12.69 -12.41 30.48
CA ASN A 376 -11.24 -12.52 30.53
C ASN A 376 -10.83 -13.61 31.54
N ALA A 377 -10.16 -14.65 31.05
CA ALA A 377 -9.73 -15.81 31.81
C ALA A 377 -8.22 -15.85 32.09
N ALA A 378 -7.54 -14.70 32.10
CA ALA A 378 -6.09 -14.61 32.29
C ALA A 378 -5.60 -15.35 33.55
N ASP A 379 -6.37 -15.30 34.64
CA ASP A 379 -6.04 -15.93 35.93
C ASP A 379 -6.44 -17.41 36.03
N LEU A 380 -7.01 -17.99 34.97
CA LEU A 380 -7.42 -19.39 34.93
C LEU A 380 -6.41 -20.28 34.20
N SER A 381 -6.37 -21.56 34.54
CA SER A 381 -5.52 -22.56 33.86
C SER A 381 -6.11 -22.98 32.52
N THR A 382 -5.27 -23.31 31.53
CA THR A 382 -5.69 -23.98 30.29
C THR A 382 -6.58 -25.19 30.61
N GLY A 383 -7.74 -25.29 29.96
CA GLY A 383 -8.69 -26.34 30.29
C GLY A 383 -10.10 -26.10 29.77
N THR A 384 -10.98 -27.04 30.12
CA THR A 384 -12.41 -26.96 29.82
C THR A 384 -13.16 -26.35 31.01
N TYR A 385 -14.02 -25.39 30.70
CA TYR A 385 -14.92 -24.74 31.66
C TYR A 385 -16.34 -24.76 31.12
N PHE A 386 -17.29 -24.47 32.00
CA PHE A 386 -18.70 -24.34 31.67
C PHE A 386 -19.21 -22.98 32.09
N TYR A 387 -20.16 -22.44 31.35
CA TYR A 387 -20.89 -21.24 31.74
C TYR A 387 -22.36 -21.56 31.77
N GLN A 388 -23.02 -21.06 32.82
CA GLN A 388 -24.44 -21.23 33.05
C GLN A 388 -25.11 -19.86 33.06
N LEU A 389 -26.14 -19.73 32.25
CA LEU A 389 -27.09 -18.64 32.33
C LEU A 389 -28.32 -19.12 33.10
N THR A 390 -28.75 -18.35 34.09
CA THR A 390 -30.04 -18.49 34.76
C THR A 390 -30.79 -17.17 34.60
N ALA A 391 -32.02 -17.22 34.09
CA ALA A 391 -32.89 -16.06 33.89
C ALA A 391 -34.34 -16.47 34.20
N GLY A 392 -34.87 -16.07 35.36
CA GLY A 392 -36.15 -16.61 35.85
C GLY A 392 -36.13 -18.13 35.95
N ASP A 393 -37.06 -18.80 35.26
CA ASP A 393 -37.15 -20.26 35.16
C ASP A 393 -36.22 -20.86 34.07
N PHE A 394 -35.62 -20.03 33.20
CA PHE A 394 -34.71 -20.50 32.16
C PHE A 394 -33.33 -20.80 32.75
N SER A 395 -32.78 -21.97 32.42
CA SER A 395 -31.38 -22.28 32.68
C SER A 395 -30.75 -23.02 31.51
N ALA A 396 -29.59 -22.54 31.06
CA ALA A 396 -28.81 -23.15 30.00
C ALA A 396 -27.33 -23.19 30.37
N VAL A 397 -26.65 -24.28 29.97
CA VAL A 397 -25.23 -24.49 30.21
C VAL A 397 -24.53 -24.74 28.88
N ARG A 398 -23.36 -24.12 28.70
CA ARG A 398 -22.48 -24.39 27.56
C ARG A 398 -21.03 -24.54 27.99
N LYS A 399 -20.24 -25.15 27.14
CA LYS A 399 -18.82 -25.44 27.35
C LYS A 399 -17.95 -24.39 26.67
N LEU A 400 -16.87 -23.93 27.30
CA LEU A 400 -15.81 -23.12 26.71
C LEU A 400 -14.44 -23.76 26.96
N MET A 401 -13.50 -23.57 26.02
CA MET A 401 -12.16 -24.14 26.06
C MET A 401 -11.12 -23.03 26.06
N LEU A 402 -10.43 -22.87 27.18
CA LEU A 402 -9.31 -21.94 27.33
C LEU A 402 -8.02 -22.62 26.88
N VAL A 403 -7.29 -21.99 25.97
CA VAL A 403 -5.95 -22.41 25.51
C VAL A 403 -5.00 -21.25 25.82
N LYS A 404 -3.88 -21.53 26.49
CA LYS A 404 -2.80 -20.55 26.71
C LYS A 404 -1.65 -20.81 25.77
#